data_AF-A0AA95L0C4-F1
#
_entry.id   AF-A0AA95L0C4-F1
#
_cell.length_a   1.000
_cell.length_b   1.000
_cell.length_c   1.000
_cell.angle_alpha   90.00
_cell.angle_beta   90.00
_cell.angle_gamma   90.00
#
_symmetry.space_group_name_H-M   'P 1'
#
loop_
_entity.id
_entity.type
_entity.pdbx_description
1 polymer ?
#
loop_
_entity_poly.entity_id
_entity_poly.type
_entity_poly.pdbx_seq_one_letter_code
_entity_poly.pdbx_strand_id
1 'polypeptide(L)' 'MMEMQQVTSFVLRFQLTDIEAGSGKKYWRVKVTHVQDEKEALFQSIDEAMAYIKGIVGEC' A
#
# COMPACT_ATOMS: atom_id res chain seq x y z
N MET A 1 8.14 -24.01 18.16
CA MET A 1 6.80 -23.57 17.72
C MET A 1 7.03 -22.31 16.90
N MET A 2 6.68 -22.31 15.60
CA MET A 2 6.69 -21.06 14.84
C MET A 2 5.64 -20.17 15.50
N GLU A 3 6.06 -19.04 16.06
CA GLU A 3 5.12 -17.99 16.45
C GLU A 3 4.35 -17.63 15.18
N MET A 4 3.07 -18.00 15.13
CA MET A 4 2.18 -17.44 14.13
C MET A 4 2.19 -15.94 14.37
N GLN A 5 2.72 -15.18 13.42
CA GLN A 5 2.77 -13.73 13.52
C GLN A 5 1.33 -13.22 13.52
N GLN A 6 0.76 -13.02 14.71
CA GLN A 6 -0.66 -12.66 14.89
C GLN A 6 -0.97 -11.25 14.37
N VAL A 7 0.06 -10.44 14.18
CA VAL A 7 -0.05 -9.05 13.74
C VAL A 7 1.00 -8.76 12.67
N THR A 8 0.55 -8.38 11.48
CA THR A 8 1.35 -7.68 10.47
C THR A 8 0.92 -6.21 10.42
N SER A 9 1.83 -5.29 10.12
CA SER A 9 1.58 -3.87 10.17
C SER A 9 2.14 -3.19 8.93
N PHE A 10 1.34 -2.29 8.36
CA PHE A 10 1.70 -1.54 7.17
C PHE A 10 1.56 -0.05 7.43
N VAL A 11 2.52 0.72 6.94
CA VAL A 11 2.39 2.18 6.84
C VAL A 11 2.06 2.51 5.40
N LEU A 12 0.89 3.10 5.17
CA LEU A 12 0.48 3.59 3.86
C LEU A 12 0.70 5.10 3.81
N ARG A 13 1.46 5.56 2.83
CA ARG A 13 1.68 6.99 2.56
C ARG A 13 1.15 7.35 1.20
N PHE A 14 0.22 8.30 1.18
CA PHE A 14 -0.37 8.84 -0.03
C PHE A 14 0.32 10.15 -0.39
N GLN A 15 0.78 10.26 -1.63
CA GLN A 15 1.40 11.46 -2.18
C GLN A 15 0.59 11.90 -3.38
N LEU A 16 0.04 13.12 -3.35
CA LEU A 16 -0.61 13.70 -4.50
C LEU A 16 0.48 14.03 -5.52
N THR A 17 0.47 13.36 -6.67
CA THR A 17 1.46 13.59 -7.72
C THR A 17 1.00 14.60 -8.74
N ASP A 18 -0.31 14.64 -9.01
CA ASP A 18 -0.88 15.55 -9.99
C ASP A 18 -2.39 15.75 -9.77
N ILE A 19 -2.93 16.81 -10.35
CA ILE A 19 -4.35 17.09 -10.46
C ILE A 19 -4.66 17.42 -11.93
N GLU A 20 -5.48 16.61 -12.57
CA GLU A 20 -5.89 16.82 -13.96
C GLU A 20 -6.65 18.15 -14.10
N ALA A 21 -6.15 19.03 -14.96
CA ALA A 21 -6.80 20.29 -15.28
C ALA A 21 -8.13 20.02 -16.00
N GLY A 22 -9.22 20.62 -15.50
CA GLY A 22 -10.56 20.49 -16.08
C GLY A 22 -11.45 19.49 -15.35
N SER A 23 -10.99 18.26 -15.12
CA SER A 23 -11.77 17.24 -14.40
C SER A 23 -11.60 17.32 -12.87
N GLY A 24 -10.47 17.88 -12.40
CA GLY A 24 -10.11 17.89 -10.98
C GLY A 24 -9.69 16.50 -10.45
N LYS A 25 -9.50 15.52 -11.34
CA LYS A 25 -9.10 14.16 -10.98
C LYS A 25 -7.72 14.19 -10.34
N LYS A 26 -7.60 13.57 -9.17
CA LYS A 26 -6.35 13.50 -8.41
C LYS A 26 -5.60 12.22 -8.73
N TYR A 27 -4.32 12.35 -9.03
CA TYR A 27 -3.40 11.23 -9.18
C TYR A 27 -2.60 11.06 -7.89
N TRP A 28 -2.72 9.89 -7.29
CA TRP A 28 -2.06 9.58 -6.03
C TRP A 28 -1.03 8.49 -6.24
N ARG A 29 0.14 8.66 -5.65
CA ARG A 29 1.11 7.60 -5.45
C ARG A 29 0.96 7.06 -4.04
N VAL A 30 0.89 5.74 -3.91
CA VAL A 30 0.78 5.06 -2.62
C VAL A 30 2.08 4.34 -2.35
N LYS A 31 2.74 4.67 -1.24
CA LYS A 31 3.87 3.93 -0.71
C LYS A 31 3.38 3.04 0.42
N VAL A 32 3.65 1.75 0.34
CA VAL A 32 3.39 0.77 1.40
C VAL A 32 4.72 0.36 2.00
N THR A 33 4.86 0.50 3.32
CA THR A 33 6.01 -0.03 4.07
C THR A 33 5.49 -1.14 4.98
N HIS A 34 5.99 -2.37 4.79
CA HIS A 34 5.77 -3.49 5.72
C HIS A 34 6.70 -3.30 6.91
N VAL A 35 6.13 -3.05 8.09
CA VAL A 35 6.89 -2.63 9.29
C VAL A 35 7.81 -3.75 9.78
N GLN A 36 7.39 -5.01 9.64
CA GLN A 36 8.10 -6.18 10.14
C GLN A 36 9.34 -6.53 9.30
N ASP A 37 9.25 -6.36 7.97
CA ASP A 37 10.33 -6.73 7.04
C ASP A 37 11.11 -5.52 6.52
N GLU A 38 10.72 -4.30 6.93
CA GLU A 38 11.19 -3.01 6.39
C GLU A 38 11.10 -2.91 4.85
N LYS A 39 10.27 -3.75 4.23
CA LYS A 39 10.08 -3.78 2.77
C LYS A 39 9.17 -2.64 2.34
N GLU A 40 9.54 -1.99 1.25
CA GLU A 40 8.78 -0.89 0.69
C GLU A 40 8.34 -1.21 -0.75
N ALA A 41 7.10 -0.82 -1.07
CA ALA A 41 6.54 -0.92 -2.41
C ALA A 41 5.80 0.38 -2.78
N LEU A 42 5.81 0.72 -4.06
CA LEU A 42 5.18 1.94 -4.61
C LEU A 42 4.14 1.56 -5.65
N PHE A 43 2.97 2.20 -5.57
CA PHE A 43 1.81 1.91 -6.41
C PHE A 43 1.19 3.20 -6.95
N GLN A 44 0.47 3.08 -8.07
CA GLN A 44 -0.21 4.20 -8.72
C GLN A 44 -1.66 4.35 -8.28
N SER A 45 -2.18 3.40 -7.51
CA SER A 45 -3.54 3.41 -7.00
C SER A 45 -3.63 2.75 -5.63
N ILE A 46 -4.73 3.04 -4.93
CA ILE A 46 -5.07 2.38 -3.67
C ILE A 46 -5.36 0.90 -3.92
N ASP A 47 -6.06 0.58 -5.01
CA ASP A 47 -6.45 -0.80 -5.34
C ASP A 47 -5.24 -1.71 -5.53
N GLU A 48 -4.20 -1.24 -6.23
CA GLU A 48 -2.93 -1.96 -6.38
C GLU A 48 -2.24 -2.18 -5.03
N ALA A 49 -2.17 -1.15 -4.19
CA ALA A 49 -1.56 -1.25 -2.86
C ALA A 49 -2.31 -2.25 -1.96
N MET A 50 -3.65 -2.26 -2.04
CA MET A 50 -4.47 -3.20 -1.28
C MET A 50 -4.34 -4.64 -1.79
N ALA A 51 -4.26 -4.84 -3.11
CA ALA A 51 -4.00 -6.16 -3.69
C ALA A 51 -2.65 -6.74 -3.22
N TYR A 52 -1.63 -5.89 -3.12
CA TYR A 52 -0.34 -6.26 -2.54
C TYR A 52 -0.45 -6.69 -1.07
N ILE A 53 -1.13 -5.89 -0.24
CA ILE A 53 -1.33 -6.19 1.19
C ILE A 53 -2.10 -7.51 1.37
N LYS A 54 -3.16 -7.72 0.59
CA LYS A 54 -3.94 -8.96 0.58
C LYS A 54 -3.09 -10.19 0.31
N GLY A 55 -2.19 -10.11 -0.67
CA GLY A 55 -1.24 -11.18 -0.97
C GLY A 55 -0.28 -11.51 0.18
N ILE A 56 0.09 -10.51 1.01
CA ILE A 56 0.93 -10.73 2.19
C ILE A 56 0.13 -11.34 3.34
N VAL A 57 -1.08 -10.84 3.59
CA VAL A 57 -1.97 -11.33 4.66
C VAL A 57 -2.54 -12.72 4.32
N GLY A 58 -2.56 -13.10 3.04
CA GLY A 58 -3.16 -14.34 2.56
C GLY A 58 -4.66 -14.24 2.31
N GLU A 59 -5.20 -13.03 2.14
CA GLU A 59 -6.59 -12.77 1.74
C GLU A 59 -6.69 -12.71 0.20
N CYS A 60 -6.50 -13.86 -0.46
CA CYS A 60 -6.62 -14.00 -1.92
C CYS A 60 -8.07 -14.13 -2.38
#